data_AF-A0A0G4FYK8-F1
#
_entry.id   AF-A0A0G4FYK8-F1
#
_cell.length_a   1.000
_cell.length_b   1.000
_cell.length_c   1.000
_cell.angle_alpha   90.00
_cell.angle_beta   90.00
_cell.angle_gamma   90.00
#
_symmetry.space_group_name_H-M   'P 1'
#
loop_
_entity.id
_entity.type
_entity.pdbx_description
1 polymer ?
#
loop_
_entity_poly.entity_id
_entity_poly.type
_entity_poly.pdbx_seq_one_letter_code
_entity_poly.pdbx_strand_id
1 'polypeptide(L)'
;METPPNVDAVGAAIVEVQGVSDMFTRMQRACFAKCIPGAKESNLNFGEVSCVDRCVNKYVDVHTLVGSKLQESMEVQQKQQEAVQQTAQKIDSFFGSSKT
;
A
#
# COMPACT_ATOMS: atom_id res chain seq x y z
N MET A 1 -12.80 -19.06 -7.22
CA MET A 1 -11.99 -17.84 -6.97
C MET A 1 -10.55 -18.26 -7.19
N GLU A 2 -10.15 -18.28 -8.46
CA GLU A 2 -8.86 -18.81 -8.90
C GLU A 2 -7.78 -17.75 -8.67
N THR A 3 -6.70 -18.16 -7.99
CA THR A 3 -5.51 -17.35 -7.75
C THR A 3 -4.60 -17.33 -8.99
N PRO A 4 -3.83 -16.25 -9.22
CA PRO A 4 -2.92 -16.15 -10.36
C PRO A 4 -1.86 -17.27 -10.36
N PRO A 5 -1.32 -17.66 -11.54
CA PRO A 5 -0.65 -18.94 -11.80
C PRO A 5 0.75 -19.13 -11.17
N ASN A 6 1.13 -18.36 -10.15
CA ASN A 6 2.48 -18.42 -9.55
C ASN A 6 2.53 -18.27 -8.02
N VAL A 7 1.39 -18.06 -7.33
CA VAL A 7 1.35 -18.04 -5.86
C VAL A 7 0.46 -19.17 -5.38
N ASP A 8 1.00 -20.06 -4.56
CA ASP A 8 0.19 -21.05 -3.86
C ASP A 8 -0.77 -20.34 -2.89
N ALA A 9 -1.90 -20.97 -2.59
CA ALA A 9 -2.89 -20.39 -1.67
C ALA A 9 -2.26 -20.02 -0.30
N VAL A 10 -1.22 -20.76 0.09
CA VAL A 10 -0.42 -20.50 1.30
C VAL A 10 0.43 -19.23 1.13
N GLY A 11 1.13 -19.06 0.01
CA GLY A 11 1.92 -17.86 -0.28
C GLY A 11 1.08 -16.60 -0.36
N ALA A 12 -0.11 -16.67 -0.97
CA ALA A 12 -1.05 -15.55 -0.95
C ALA A 12 -1.46 -15.18 0.49
N ALA A 13 -1.80 -16.17 1.32
CA ALA A 13 -2.13 -15.93 2.73
C ALA A 13 -0.95 -15.35 3.53
N ILE A 14 0.29 -15.79 3.26
CA ILE A 14 1.49 -15.23 3.90
C ILE A 14 1.67 -13.76 3.54
N VAL A 15 1.47 -13.39 2.27
CA VAL A 15 1.59 -12.00 1.81
C VAL A 15 0.56 -11.11 2.52
N GLU A 16 -0.69 -11.57 2.63
CA GLU A 16 -1.73 -10.82 3.35
C GLU A 16 -1.36 -10.60 4.83
N VAL A 17 -0.88 -11.64 5.51
CA VAL A 17 -0.45 -11.53 6.93
C VAL A 17 0.75 -10.59 7.07
N GLN A 18 1.72 -10.65 6.15
CA GLN A 18 2.86 -9.73 6.15
C GLN A 18 2.41 -8.28 5.94
N GLY A 19 1.46 -8.04 5.03
CA GLY A 19 0.87 -6.72 4.81
C GLY A 19 0.19 -6.15 6.06
N VAL A 20 -0.63 -6.97 6.74
CA VAL A 20 -1.29 -6.58 7.99
C VAL A 20 -0.27 -6.34 9.11
N SER A 21 0.80 -7.13 9.17
CA SER A 21 1.87 -6.97 10.17
C SER A 21 2.66 -5.68 10.00
N ASP A 22 3.03 -5.31 8.76
CA ASP A 22 3.69 -4.02 8.49
C ASP A 22 2.78 -2.84 8.82
N MET A 23 1.50 -2.93 8.43
CA MET A 23 0.48 -1.95 8.78
C MET A 23 0.41 -1.72 10.29
N PHE A 24 0.31 -2.80 11.07
CA PHE A 24 0.23 -2.73 12.54
C PHE A 24 1.49 -2.10 13.15
N THR A 25 2.67 -2.49 12.67
CA THR A 25 3.96 -1.96 13.15
C THR A 25 4.07 -0.45 12.91
N ARG A 26 3.68 0.02 11.73
CA ARG A 26 3.70 1.46 11.39
C ARG A 26 2.66 2.24 12.18
N MET A 27 1.45 1.69 12.35
CA MET A 27 0.40 2.27 13.17
C MET A 27 0.85 2.43 14.62
N GLN A 28 1.41 1.36 15.21
CA GLN A 28 1.93 1.37 16.59
C GLN A 28 2.96 2.48 16.77
N ARG A 29 3.97 2.57 15.88
CA ARG A 29 5.00 3.60 15.93
C ARG A 29 4.42 5.01 15.80
N ALA A 30 3.49 5.20 14.86
CA ALA A 30 2.86 6.50 14.62
C ALA A 30 2.02 6.97 15.82
N CYS A 31 1.20 6.09 16.39
CA CYS A 31 0.36 6.44 17.54
C CYS A 31 1.16 6.60 18.82
N PHE A 32 2.21 5.80 19.04
CA PHE A 32 3.13 5.99 20.16
C PHE A 32 3.80 7.37 20.09
N ALA A 33 4.36 7.73 18.93
CA ALA A 33 5.04 9.02 18.76
C ALA A 33 4.09 10.23 18.89
N LYS A 34 2.82 10.09 18.48
CA LYS A 34 1.83 11.18 18.55
C LYS A 34 1.20 11.33 19.93
N CYS A 35 0.92 10.23 20.60
CA CYS A 35 0.09 10.23 21.80
C CYS A 35 0.86 10.05 23.11
N ILE A 36 2.11 9.57 23.09
CA ILE A 36 2.90 9.29 24.30
C ILE A 36 4.25 10.04 24.25
N PRO A 37 4.24 11.38 24.38
CA PRO A 37 5.46 12.18 24.26
C PRO A 37 6.37 12.00 25.48
N GLY A 38 7.53 11.39 25.24
CA GLY A 38 8.61 11.30 26.23
C GLY A 38 8.34 10.35 27.41
N ALA A 39 7.37 9.43 27.27
CA ALA A 39 7.09 8.29 28.16
C ALA A 39 7.56 8.48 29.62
N LYS A 40 6.97 9.46 30.30
CA LYS A 40 7.45 9.94 31.60
C LYS A 40 7.09 9.01 32.76
N GLU A 41 5.99 8.28 32.60
CA GLU A 41 5.41 7.42 33.63
C GLU A 41 5.09 6.05 33.01
N SER A 42 4.97 5.02 33.85
CA SER A 42 4.69 3.65 33.41
C SER A 42 3.22 3.41 33.04
N ASN A 43 2.32 4.31 33.42
CA ASN A 43 0.89 4.21 33.14
C ASN A 43 0.45 5.34 32.21
N LEU A 44 -0.49 5.02 31.32
CA LEU A 44 -1.09 6.02 30.45
C LEU A 44 -2.11 6.85 31.23
N ASN A 45 -2.01 8.17 31.11
CA ASN A 45 -3.06 9.05 31.63
C ASN A 45 -4.31 9.01 30.72
N PHE A 46 -5.43 9.50 31.24
CA PHE A 46 -6.71 9.47 30.51
C PHE A 46 -6.65 10.16 29.12
N GLY A 47 -5.84 11.21 28.99
CA GLY A 47 -5.61 11.91 27.72
C GLY A 47 -4.83 11.06 26.72
N GLU A 48 -3.82 10.33 27.17
CA GLU A 48 -3.03 9.42 26.33
C GLU A 48 -3.87 8.25 25.84
N VAL A 49 -4.68 7.64 26.72
CA VAL A 49 -5.61 6.57 26.35
C VAL A 49 -6.60 7.05 25.27
N SER A 50 -7.29 8.16 25.52
CA SER A 50 -8.24 8.71 24.55
C SER A 50 -7.57 9.15 23.24
N CYS A 51 -6.32 9.64 23.29
CA CYS A 51 -5.55 9.98 22.10
C CYS A 51 -5.26 8.73 21.26
N VAL A 52 -4.81 7.64 21.89
CA VAL A 52 -4.48 6.38 21.21
C VAL A 52 -5.70 5.84 20.48
N ASP A 53 -6.88 5.81 21.13
CA ASP A 53 -8.13 5.37 20.50
C ASP A 53 -8.47 6.19 19.24
N ARG A 54 -8.36 7.53 19.33
CA ARG A 54 -8.59 8.42 18.19
C ARG A 54 -7.53 8.25 17.11
N CYS A 55 -6.28 8.01 17.50
CA CYS A 55 -5.18 7.82 16.57
C CYS A 55 -5.35 6.56 15.73
N VAL A 56 -5.68 5.43 16.37
CA VAL A 56 -5.91 4.15 15.70
C VAL A 56 -7.07 4.28 14.70
N ASN A 57 -8.21 4.85 15.11
CA ASN A 57 -9.33 5.09 14.20
C ASN A 57 -8.91 5.92 12.98
N LYS A 58 -8.27 7.08 13.20
CA LYS A 58 -7.79 7.93 12.11
C LYS A 58 -6.76 7.23 11.21
N TYR A 59 -5.89 6.40 11.78
CA TYR A 59 -4.85 5.71 11.01
C TYR A 59 -5.47 4.69 10.06
N VAL A 60 -6.45 3.91 10.52
CA VAL A 60 -7.17 2.94 9.68
C VAL A 60 -7.98 3.64 8.59
N ASP A 61 -8.67 4.73 8.91
CA ASP A 61 -9.41 5.54 7.93
C ASP A 61 -8.48 6.05 6.82
N VAL A 62 -7.34 6.65 7.21
CA VAL A 62 -6.35 7.17 6.27
C VAL A 62 -5.70 6.04 5.48
N HIS A 63 -5.39 4.91 6.11
CA HIS A 63 -4.84 3.76 5.40
C HIS A 63 -5.79 3.27 4.31
N THR A 64 -7.09 3.17 4.61
CA THR A 64 -8.09 2.72 3.65
C THR A 64 -8.22 3.69 2.48
N LEU A 65 -8.24 5.00 2.79
CA LEU A 65 -8.29 6.06 1.78
C LEU A 65 -7.05 6.08 0.88
N VAL A 66 -5.85 5.94 1.46
CA VAL A 66 -4.62 5.87 0.68
C VAL A 66 -4.60 4.60 -0.17
N GLY A 67 -5.08 3.48 0.36
CA GLY A 67 -5.21 2.22 -0.38
C GLY A 67 -6.09 2.36 -1.62
N SER A 68 -7.27 2.99 -1.50
CA SER A 68 -8.16 3.20 -2.64
C SER A 68 -7.54 4.13 -3.70
N LYS A 69 -6.88 5.22 -3.28
CA LYS A 69 -6.18 6.12 -4.21
C LYS A 69 -4.97 5.48 -4.89
N LEU A 70 -4.25 4.61 -4.19
CA LEU A 70 -3.15 3.88 -4.77
C LEU A 70 -3.65 2.92 -5.85
N GLN A 71 -4.74 2.19 -5.60
CA GLN A 71 -5.36 1.31 -6.58
C GLN A 71 -5.83 2.07 -7.83
N GLU A 72 -6.57 3.18 -7.65
CA GLU A 72 -6.96 4.07 -8.75
C GLU A 72 -5.74 4.52 -9.58
N SER A 73 -4.64 4.89 -8.91
CA SER A 73 -3.41 5.35 -9.57
C SER A 73 -2.67 4.25 -10.32
N MET A 74 -2.68 3.02 -9.80
CA MET A 74 -2.08 1.85 -10.45
C MET A 74 -2.80 1.50 -11.75
N GLU A 75 -4.14 1.55 -11.77
CA GLU A 75 -4.93 1.30 -12.97
C GLU A 75 -4.63 2.33 -14.08
N VAL A 76 -4.47 3.61 -13.71
CA VAL A 76 -4.10 4.67 -14.65
C VAL A 76 -2.68 4.47 -15.19
N GLN A 77 -1.73 4.12 -14.32
CA GLN A 77 -0.35 3.85 -14.73
C GLN A 77 -0.22 2.64 -15.65
N GLN A 78 -0.98 1.57 -15.40
CA GLN A 78 -0.96 0.38 -16.24
C GLN A 78 -1.45 0.69 -17.65
N LYS A 79 -2.55 1.46 -17.79
CA LYS A 79 -3.04 1.93 -19.09
C LYS A 79 -2.03 2.82 -19.81
N GLN A 80 -1.32 3.69 -19.08
CA GLN A 80 -0.24 4.48 -19.66
C GLN A 80 0.95 3.63 -20.11
N GLN A 81 1.36 2.63 -19.31
CA GLN A 81 2.45 1.72 -19.68
C GLN A 81 2.11 0.86 -20.89
N GLU A 82 0.87 0.38 -21.00
CA GLU A 82 0.38 -0.34 -22.18
C GLU A 82 0.36 0.56 -23.42
N ALA A 83 -0.09 1.82 -23.29
CA ALA A 83 -0.06 2.78 -24.40
C ALA A 83 1.38 3.12 -24.83
N VAL A 84 2.32 3.23 -23.88
CA VAL A 84 3.75 3.44 -24.17
C VAL A 84 4.35 2.21 -24.85
N GLN A 85 4.04 0.99 -24.40
CA GLN A 85 4.50 -0.26 -25.04
C GLN A 85 3.93 -0.45 -26.45
N GLN A 86 2.65 -0.17 -26.66
CA GLN A 86 2.03 -0.25 -27.98
C GLN A 86 2.63 0.79 -28.95
N THR A 87 2.97 1.97 -28.45
CA THR A 87 3.64 3.00 -29.26
C THR A 87 5.07 2.59 -29.60
N ALA A 88 5.82 2.01 -28.64
CA ALA A 88 7.17 1.48 -28.90
C ALA A 88 7.17 0.36 -29.95
N GLN A 89 6.24 -0.61 -29.85
CA GLN A 89 6.09 -1.69 -30.84
C GLN A 89 5.70 -1.18 -32.24
N LYS A 90 4.86 -0.14 -32.33
CA LYS A 90 4.52 0.51 -33.61
C LYS A 90 5.71 1.24 -34.24
N ILE A 91 6.59 1.84 -33.44
CA ILE A 91 7.80 2.51 -33.95
C ILE A 91 8.80 1.46 -34.47
N ASP A 92 9.01 0.37 -33.73
CA ASP A 92 9.92 -0.72 -34.15
C ASP A 92 9.45 -1.42 -35.44
N SER A 93 8.14 -1.66 -35.57
CA SER A 93 7.58 -2.24 -36.81
C SER A 93 7.65 -1.29 -38.02
N PHE A 94 7.54 0.02 -37.81
CA PHE A 94 7.67 1.02 -38.89
C PHE A 94 9.12 1.17 -39.38
N PHE A 95 10.11 1.16 -38.48
CA PHE A 95 11.53 1.25 -38.84
C PHE A 95 12.14 -0.07 -39.32
N GLY A 96 11.61 -1.23 -38.90
CA GLY A 96 12.05 -2.56 -39.35
C GLY A 96 11.77 -2.84 -40.83
N SER A 97 10.77 -2.20 -41.43
CA SER A 97 10.36 -2.41 -42.82
C SER A 97 11.18 -1.62 -43.86
N SER A 98 12.06 -0.70 -43.44
CA SER A 98 12.82 0.19 -44.34
C SER A 98 14.30 -0.22 -44.55
N LYS A 99 14.75 -1.34 -43.97
CA LYS A 99 16.07 -1.93 -44.26
C LYS A 99 15.94 -3.07 -45.28
N THR A 100 15.53 -2.73 -46.50
CA THR A 100 15.87 -3.42 -47.75
C THR A 100 16.15 -2.38 -48.80
#